data_AF-A0A3M1BWD1-F1
#
_entry.id   AF-A0A3M1BWD1-F1
#
_cell.length_a   1.000
_cell.length_b   1.000
_cell.length_c   1.000
_cell.angle_alpha   90.00
_cell.angle_beta   90.00
_cell.angle_gamma   90.00
#
_symmetry.space_group_name_H-M   'P 1'
#
loop_
_entity.id
_entity.type
_entity.pdbx_description
1 polymer ?
#
loop_
_entity_poly.entity_id
_entity_poly.type
_entity_poly.pdbx_seq_one_letter_code
_entity_poly.pdbx_strand_id
1 'polypeptide(L)'
;EELEANAAHQEAQIKKLLNCEEGENKAILANNLAFYEGMNVLDFLRDVGKTLTVNYMLSKESVAKRLETGISFTEFSYQLLQAYDFQCLFQQYGCTVQMGGSDQWGNITSGTEFIRRNLGEKAHGVTTPLLTKSDGTKFGKSEQGNIWLDPELTSPYKFYQFWINCDDADLPSFIRYFTLKSREQVEAEEREHAGNPQALKRLLAEEITRRVHGDEAYDAVLRVSELLFNPRANAEFLKGLSESELSTVAGEIPHFTVSADLVKAGVPVIDLISEHTGIVKSKGEARRAIQGKAVSVNKVKVESLEETVGADALLHGKFIMIENGKKNKFILTVE
;
A
#
# COMPACT_ATOMS: atom_id res chain seq x y z
N GLU A 1 -1.75 -23.94 5.32
CA GLU A 1 -2.87 -23.14 4.79
C GLU A 1 -2.66 -21.63 4.94
N GLU A 2 -2.90 -21.00 6.09
CA GLU A 2 -2.80 -19.52 6.20
C GLU A 2 -1.40 -18.96 5.86
N LEU A 3 -0.34 -19.55 6.42
CA LEU A 3 1.04 -19.13 6.13
C LEU A 3 1.43 -19.34 4.66
N GLU A 4 0.93 -20.40 4.03
CA GLU A 4 1.18 -20.68 2.61
C GLU A 4 0.44 -19.67 1.72
N ALA A 5 -0.81 -19.33 2.06
CA ALA A 5 -1.56 -18.29 1.36
C ALA A 5 -0.86 -16.93 1.48
N ASN A 6 -0.39 -16.56 2.67
CA ASN A 6 0.35 -15.32 2.88
C ASN A 6 1.68 -15.31 2.11
N ALA A 7 2.43 -16.42 2.13
CA ALA A 7 3.67 -16.54 1.39
C ALA A 7 3.45 -16.42 -0.13
N ALA A 8 2.40 -17.04 -0.68
CA ALA A 8 2.06 -16.93 -2.09
C ALA A 8 1.73 -15.49 -2.52
N HIS A 9 1.00 -14.74 -1.68
CA HIS A 9 0.74 -13.32 -1.94
C HIS A 9 2.03 -12.48 -1.92
N GLN A 10 2.90 -12.70 -0.93
CA GLN A 10 4.19 -12.02 -0.85
C GLN A 10 5.09 -12.35 -2.05
N GLU A 11 5.13 -13.61 -2.48
CA GLU A 11 5.90 -14.06 -3.64
C GLU A 11 5.43 -13.36 -4.92
N ALA A 12 4.11 -13.28 -5.13
CA ALA A 12 3.52 -12.59 -6.27
C ALA A 12 3.86 -11.09 -6.27
N GLN A 13 3.91 -10.44 -5.11
CA GLN A 13 4.31 -9.04 -4.99
C GLN A 13 5.81 -8.85 -5.27
N ILE A 14 6.68 -9.70 -4.75
CA ILE A 14 8.13 -9.61 -4.97
C ILE A 14 8.47 -9.80 -6.45
N LYS A 15 7.80 -10.73 -7.14
CA LYS A 15 7.96 -10.96 -8.59
C LYS A 15 7.65 -9.73 -9.46
N LYS A 16 6.87 -8.76 -8.96
CA LYS A 16 6.64 -7.49 -9.65
C LYS A 16 7.82 -6.52 -9.50
N LEU A 17 8.61 -6.67 -8.44
CA LEU A 17 9.70 -5.75 -8.07
C LEU A 17 11.09 -6.25 -8.49
N LEU A 18 11.26 -7.57 -8.61
CA LEU A 18 12.53 -8.21 -8.95
C LEU A 18 12.37 -9.10 -10.19
N ASN A 19 13.38 -9.11 -11.06
CA ASN A 19 13.45 -10.07 -12.16
C ASN A 19 13.82 -11.45 -11.62
N CYS A 20 12.86 -12.37 -11.62
CA CYS A 20 13.03 -13.76 -11.18
C CYS A 20 13.17 -14.76 -12.35
N GLU A 21 13.04 -14.32 -13.60
CA GLU A 21 12.87 -15.22 -14.75
C GLU A 21 14.19 -15.45 -15.49
N GLU A 22 14.95 -14.38 -15.75
CA GLU A 22 16.08 -14.40 -16.67
C GLU A 22 17.32 -13.67 -16.16
N GLY A 23 18.47 -13.97 -16.77
CA GLY A 23 19.77 -13.40 -16.42
C GLY A 23 20.56 -14.23 -15.41
N GLU A 24 21.88 -14.01 -15.36
CA GLU A 24 22.78 -14.68 -14.41
C GLU A 24 22.54 -14.23 -12.96
N ASN A 25 22.01 -13.01 -12.77
CA ASN A 25 21.71 -12.41 -11.47
C ASN A 25 20.20 -12.38 -11.15
N LYS A 26 19.42 -13.28 -11.75
CA LYS A 26 17.98 -13.37 -11.45
C LYS A 26 17.73 -13.62 -9.97
N ALA A 27 16.68 -13.02 -9.43
CA ALA A 27 16.28 -13.19 -8.05
C ALA A 27 15.82 -14.63 -7.80
N ILE A 28 16.23 -15.18 -6.65
CA ILE A 28 15.80 -16.50 -6.18
C ILE A 28 14.91 -16.29 -4.95
N LEU A 29 13.68 -16.79 -5.03
CA LEU A 29 12.75 -16.78 -3.90
C LEU A 29 12.87 -18.13 -3.17
N ALA A 30 13.54 -18.11 -2.02
CA ALA A 30 13.76 -19.29 -1.20
C ALA A 30 12.81 -19.30 0.00
N ASN A 31 12.21 -20.47 0.27
CA ASN A 31 11.42 -20.71 1.48
C ASN A 31 12.25 -21.56 2.45
N ASN A 32 12.55 -21.02 3.62
CA ASN A 32 13.41 -21.68 4.60
C ASN A 32 12.82 -22.98 5.16
N LEU A 33 11.52 -23.22 5.01
CA LEU A 33 10.90 -24.49 5.37
C LEU A 33 11.62 -25.68 4.72
N ALA A 34 12.12 -25.51 3.50
CA ALA A 34 12.88 -26.53 2.78
C ALA A 34 14.21 -26.91 3.48
N PHE A 35 14.80 -26.00 4.26
CA PHE A 35 16.04 -26.28 5.00
C PHE A 35 15.82 -27.19 6.21
N TYR A 36 14.59 -27.22 6.72
CA TYR A 36 14.21 -27.99 7.90
C TYR A 36 13.45 -29.27 7.53
N GLU A 37 13.23 -29.53 6.24
CA GLU A 37 12.55 -30.73 5.79
C GLU A 37 13.34 -31.99 6.21
N GLY A 38 12.68 -32.90 6.92
CA GLY A 38 13.31 -34.09 7.49
C GLY A 38 14.18 -33.86 8.73
N MET A 39 14.35 -32.62 9.18
CA MET A 39 15.10 -32.30 10.40
C MET A 39 14.21 -32.50 11.64
N ASN A 40 14.54 -33.50 12.46
CA ASN A 40 13.87 -33.65 13.76
C ASN A 40 14.52 -32.73 14.82
N VAL A 41 13.88 -32.64 15.99
CA VAL A 41 14.35 -31.78 17.08
C VAL A 41 15.76 -32.15 17.60
N LEU A 42 16.14 -33.43 17.57
CA LEU A 42 17.46 -33.85 18.01
C LEU A 42 18.54 -33.44 17.01
N ASP A 43 18.24 -33.56 15.71
CA ASP A 43 19.11 -33.06 14.64
C ASP A 43 19.25 -31.54 14.74
N PHE A 44 18.16 -30.81 14.95
CA PHE A 44 18.21 -29.36 15.16
C PHE A 44 19.10 -28.97 16.35
N LEU A 45 18.93 -29.61 17.52
CA LEU A 45 19.76 -29.32 18.69
C LEU A 45 21.23 -29.66 18.47
N ARG A 46 21.52 -30.75 17.76
CA ARG A 46 22.87 -31.22 17.46
C ARG A 46 23.58 -30.37 16.42
N ASP A 47 22.88 -29.97 15.37
CA ASP A 47 23.49 -29.39 14.17
C ASP A 47 23.35 -27.86 14.16
N VAL A 48 22.28 -27.32 14.76
CA VAL A 48 22.04 -25.88 14.89
C VAL A 48 22.32 -25.38 16.31
N GLY A 49 21.68 -26.00 17.30
CA GLY A 49 21.62 -25.49 18.68
C GLY A 49 22.95 -25.41 19.41
N LYS A 50 23.96 -26.21 19.03
CA LYS A 50 25.29 -26.21 19.69
C LYS A 50 26.18 -25.02 19.34
N THR A 51 25.89 -24.31 18.26
CA THR A 51 26.83 -23.35 17.63
C THR A 51 26.90 -22.04 18.40
N LEU A 52 25.74 -21.46 18.71
CA LEU A 52 25.62 -20.22 19.46
C LEU A 52 25.32 -20.54 20.92
N THR A 53 26.12 -19.98 21.82
CA THR A 53 25.94 -20.21 23.25
C THR A 53 24.76 -19.41 23.79
N VAL A 54 24.11 -19.90 24.84
CA VAL A 54 23.05 -19.16 25.53
C VAL A 54 23.53 -17.77 25.95
N ASN A 55 24.76 -17.64 26.46
CA ASN A 55 25.32 -16.33 26.84
C ASN A 55 25.43 -15.37 25.65
N TYR A 56 25.83 -15.85 24.47
CA TYR A 56 25.88 -15.04 23.25
C TYR A 56 24.48 -14.59 22.84
N MET A 57 23.52 -15.52 22.86
CA MET A 57 22.12 -15.28 22.53
C MET A 57 21.48 -14.22 23.46
N LEU A 58 21.78 -14.29 24.76
CA LEU A 58 21.29 -13.33 25.77
C LEU A 58 21.92 -11.94 25.63
N SER A 59 23.16 -11.85 25.11
CA SER A 59 23.83 -10.55 24.94
C SER A 59 23.28 -9.69 23.80
N LYS A 60 22.41 -10.25 22.95
CA LYS A 60 21.79 -9.50 21.85
C LYS A 60 20.80 -8.50 22.40
N GLU A 61 20.92 -7.24 21.99
CA GLU A 61 20.10 -6.14 22.52
C GLU A 61 18.59 -6.39 22.37
N SER A 62 18.16 -7.02 21.26
CA SER A 62 16.76 -7.39 21.00
C SER A 62 16.21 -8.40 22.01
N VAL A 63 17.06 -9.31 22.52
CA VAL A 63 16.71 -10.31 23.53
C VAL A 63 16.84 -9.71 24.93
N ALA A 64 17.93 -8.99 25.18
CA ALA A 64 18.23 -8.37 26.48
C ALA A 64 17.07 -7.48 26.97
N LYS A 65 16.52 -6.64 26.09
CA LYS A 65 15.38 -5.76 26.41
C LYS A 65 14.09 -6.53 26.75
N ARG A 66 13.93 -7.75 26.24
CA ARG A 66 12.73 -8.57 26.46
C ARG A 66 12.84 -9.52 27.65
N LEU A 67 14.05 -9.80 28.14
CA LEU A 67 14.24 -10.68 29.31
C LEU A 67 13.48 -10.19 30.54
N GLU A 68 13.43 -8.88 30.77
CA GLU A 68 12.72 -8.28 31.92
C GLU A 68 11.20 -8.44 31.83
N THR A 69 10.64 -8.52 30.61
CA THR A 69 9.20 -8.65 30.36
C THR A 69 8.76 -10.10 30.13
N GLY A 70 9.71 -11.01 29.94
CA GLY A 70 9.49 -12.40 29.58
C GLY A 70 9.60 -12.63 28.08
N ILE A 71 10.30 -13.71 27.72
CA ILE A 71 10.43 -14.20 26.35
C ILE A 71 10.22 -15.72 26.34
N SER A 72 9.42 -16.22 25.40
CA SER A 72 9.20 -17.66 25.27
C SER A 72 10.44 -18.35 24.69
N PHE A 73 10.56 -19.67 24.91
CA PHE A 73 11.63 -20.46 24.30
C PHE A 73 11.58 -20.40 22.76
N THR A 74 10.37 -20.39 22.19
CA THR A 74 10.14 -20.25 20.74
C THR A 74 10.75 -18.94 20.23
N GLU A 75 10.41 -17.81 20.84
CA GLU A 75 10.97 -16.50 20.45
C GLU A 75 12.48 -16.41 20.67
N PHE A 76 12.98 -17.02 21.75
CA PHE A 76 14.41 -17.08 22.03
C PHE A 76 15.17 -17.91 20.99
N SER A 77 14.57 -18.99 20.50
CA SER A 77 15.15 -19.90 19.51
C SER A 77 15.18 -19.33 18.09
N TYR A 78 14.40 -18.29 17.79
CA TYR A 78 14.29 -17.70 16.45
C TYR A 78 15.64 -17.26 15.86
N GLN A 79 16.53 -16.74 16.70
CA GLN A 79 17.87 -16.33 16.24
C GLN A 79 18.71 -17.49 15.70
N LEU A 80 18.49 -18.73 16.20
CA LEU A 80 19.18 -19.92 15.71
C LEU A 80 18.64 -20.31 14.34
N LEU A 81 17.32 -20.21 14.15
CA LEU A 81 16.68 -20.49 12.86
C LEU A 81 17.22 -19.54 11.78
N GLN A 82 17.12 -18.23 12.02
CA GLN A 82 17.60 -17.23 11.05
C GLN A 82 19.11 -17.31 10.79
N ALA A 83 19.91 -17.69 11.80
CA ALA A 83 21.35 -17.89 11.61
C ALA A 83 21.66 -19.12 10.73
N TYR A 84 20.90 -20.21 10.93
CA TYR A 84 21.02 -21.41 10.11
C TYR A 84 20.56 -21.15 8.66
N ASP A 85 19.48 -20.40 8.47
CA ASP A 85 18.99 -19.99 7.15
C ASP A 85 20.09 -19.32 6.33
N PHE A 86 20.86 -18.40 6.94
CA PHE A 86 21.95 -17.73 6.25
C PHE A 86 23.06 -18.73 5.86
N GLN A 87 23.40 -19.70 6.72
CA GLN A 87 24.35 -20.76 6.36
C GLN A 87 23.85 -21.62 5.20
N CYS A 88 22.57 -22.01 5.21
CA CYS A 88 21.97 -22.78 4.12
C CYS A 88 22.04 -22.02 2.80
N LEU A 89 21.67 -20.73 2.79
CA LEU A 89 21.75 -19.87 1.61
C LEU A 89 23.20 -19.66 1.15
N PHE A 90 24.14 -19.54 2.08
CA PHE A 90 25.57 -19.45 1.78
C PHE A 90 26.06 -20.71 1.05
N GLN A 91 25.71 -21.89 1.55
CA GLN A 91 26.15 -23.17 0.97
C GLN A 91 25.46 -23.50 -0.35
N GLN A 92 24.15 -23.22 -0.47
CA GLN A 92 23.36 -23.59 -1.65
C GLN A 92 23.53 -22.61 -2.81
N TYR A 93 23.60 -21.31 -2.51
CA TYR A 93 23.55 -20.24 -3.52
C TYR A 93 24.75 -19.30 -3.50
N GLY A 94 25.75 -19.54 -2.63
CA GLY A 94 26.90 -18.63 -2.50
C GLY A 94 26.51 -17.27 -1.91
N CYS A 95 25.42 -17.19 -1.13
CA CYS A 95 24.96 -15.94 -0.53
C CYS A 95 25.97 -15.44 0.53
N THR A 96 26.68 -14.35 0.25
CA THR A 96 27.72 -13.80 1.14
C THR A 96 27.29 -12.56 1.93
N VAL A 97 26.13 -11.96 1.62
CA VAL A 97 25.64 -10.73 2.24
C VAL A 97 24.16 -10.92 2.62
N GLN A 98 23.82 -10.61 3.87
CA GLN A 98 22.43 -10.52 4.32
C GLN A 98 22.07 -9.06 4.63
N MET A 99 20.90 -8.63 4.15
CA MET A 99 20.40 -7.26 4.31
C MET A 99 19.09 -7.23 5.11
N GLY A 100 18.81 -6.14 5.82
CA GLY A 100 17.54 -5.95 6.52
C GLY A 100 17.40 -4.59 7.20
N GLY A 101 16.28 -4.39 7.91
CA GLY A 101 16.09 -3.21 8.77
C GLY A 101 17.05 -3.20 9.97
N SER A 102 17.26 -2.05 10.59
CA SER A 102 18.17 -1.91 11.74
C SER A 102 17.77 -2.77 12.95
N ASP A 103 16.49 -3.10 13.06
CA ASP A 103 15.94 -4.04 14.05
C ASP A 103 16.42 -5.50 13.85
N GLN A 104 16.87 -5.86 12.64
CA GLN A 104 17.36 -7.20 12.29
C GLN A 104 18.85 -7.40 12.56
N TRP A 105 19.59 -6.36 12.99
CA TRP A 105 21.04 -6.40 13.16
C TRP A 105 21.52 -7.56 14.06
N GLY A 106 20.83 -7.80 15.17
CA GLY A 106 21.17 -8.87 16.12
C GLY A 106 21.13 -10.27 15.49
N ASN A 107 20.14 -10.52 14.64
CA ASN A 107 19.98 -11.83 13.99
C ASN A 107 20.91 -11.97 12.79
N ILE A 108 21.06 -10.92 11.97
CA ILE A 108 21.99 -10.92 10.83
C ILE A 108 23.43 -11.22 11.30
N THR A 109 23.88 -10.54 12.37
CA THR A 109 25.21 -10.80 12.95
C THR A 109 25.33 -12.17 13.61
N SER A 110 24.21 -12.78 14.03
CA SER A 110 24.22 -14.16 14.51
C SER A 110 24.45 -15.13 13.36
N GLY A 111 23.86 -14.88 12.18
CA GLY A 111 24.12 -15.65 10.97
C GLY A 111 25.57 -15.58 10.49
N THR A 112 26.18 -14.39 10.49
CA THR A 112 27.60 -14.26 10.11
C THR A 112 28.53 -14.99 11.08
N GLU A 113 28.24 -14.92 12.39
CA GLU A 113 28.99 -15.67 13.41
C GLU A 113 28.77 -17.18 13.29
N PHE A 114 27.57 -17.61 12.92
CA PHE A 114 27.22 -19.01 12.71
C PHE A 114 28.01 -19.62 11.54
N ILE A 115 28.04 -18.93 10.39
CA ILE A 115 28.85 -19.30 9.22
C ILE A 115 30.33 -19.38 9.59
N ARG A 116 30.84 -18.38 10.32
CA ARG A 116 32.25 -18.36 10.77
C ARG A 116 32.60 -19.56 11.64
N ARG A 117 31.73 -19.92 12.59
CA ARG A 117 31.99 -21.03 13.55
C ARG A 117 31.90 -22.40 12.89
N ASN A 118 30.94 -22.59 12.00
CA ASN A 118 30.68 -23.91 11.42
C ASN A 118 31.48 -24.17 10.16
N LEU A 119 31.68 -23.15 9.33
CA LEU A 119 32.32 -23.29 8.01
C LEU A 119 33.71 -22.66 7.97
N GLY A 120 34.08 -21.80 8.93
CA GLY A 120 35.34 -21.05 8.89
C GLY A 120 35.35 -19.91 7.87
N GLU A 121 34.20 -19.60 7.28
CA GLU A 121 34.04 -18.66 6.17
C GLU A 121 33.63 -17.26 6.63
N LYS A 122 33.70 -16.29 5.71
CA LYS A 122 33.29 -14.90 5.94
C LYS A 122 31.99 -14.57 5.23
N ALA A 123 31.03 -14.08 6.00
CA ALA A 123 29.79 -13.51 5.51
C ALA A 123 29.59 -12.10 6.08
N HIS A 124 28.78 -11.29 5.40
CA HIS A 124 28.59 -9.88 5.71
C HIS A 124 27.13 -9.56 6.02
N GLY A 125 26.92 -8.54 6.85
CA GLY A 125 25.61 -8.02 7.18
C GLY A 125 25.54 -6.53 6.84
N VAL A 126 24.42 -6.09 6.26
CA VAL A 126 24.14 -4.68 6.00
C VAL A 126 22.75 -4.37 6.54
N THR A 127 22.60 -3.26 7.25
CA THR A 127 21.28 -2.81 7.70
C THR A 127 20.99 -1.39 7.22
N THR A 128 19.72 -1.13 6.99
CA THR A 128 19.21 0.22 6.71
C THR A 128 18.53 0.79 7.95
N PRO A 129 18.59 2.11 8.19
CA PRO A 129 17.83 2.72 9.27
C PRO A 129 16.34 2.47 9.07
N LEU A 130 15.59 2.33 10.18
CA LEU A 130 14.14 2.37 10.13
C LEU A 130 13.69 3.74 9.61
N LEU A 131 12.76 3.75 8.66
CA LEU A 131 12.27 4.97 8.08
C LEU A 131 11.33 5.69 9.05
N THR A 132 11.70 6.92 9.41
CA THR A 132 10.90 7.83 10.23
C THR A 132 10.56 9.06 9.39
N LYS A 133 9.38 9.64 9.60
CA LYS A 133 9.05 10.94 9.05
C LYS A 133 9.73 12.05 9.86
N SER A 134 9.84 13.23 9.28
CA SER A 134 10.37 14.44 9.90
C SER A 134 9.61 14.86 11.17
N ASP A 135 8.33 14.48 11.28
CA ASP A 135 7.50 14.66 12.49
C ASP A 135 7.77 13.65 13.62
N GLY A 136 8.69 12.70 13.40
CA GLY A 136 9.06 11.64 14.35
C GLY A 136 8.14 10.42 14.34
N THR A 137 7.08 10.41 13.52
CA THR A 137 6.19 9.26 13.38
C THR A 137 6.84 8.17 12.51
N LYS A 138 6.41 6.91 12.72
CA LYS A 138 6.88 5.78 11.90
C LYS A 138 6.32 5.89 10.49
N PHE A 139 7.18 5.67 9.49
CA PHE A 139 6.76 5.58 8.11
C PHE A 139 5.76 4.43 7.88
N GLY A 140 4.82 4.62 6.96
CA GLY A 140 3.84 3.60 6.58
C GLY A 140 2.62 3.47 7.53
N LYS A 141 2.59 4.20 8.66
CA LYS A 141 1.35 4.40 9.43
C LYS A 141 0.63 5.64 8.92
N SER A 142 -0.51 5.43 8.26
CA SER A 142 -1.49 6.47 7.98
C SER A 142 -2.49 6.59 9.13
N GLU A 143 -3.30 7.65 9.14
CA GLU A 143 -4.44 7.77 10.07
C GLU A 143 -5.44 6.61 9.93
N GLN A 144 -5.45 5.94 8.77
CA GLN A 144 -6.34 4.82 8.45
C GLN A 144 -5.67 3.45 8.58
N GLY A 145 -4.42 3.38 9.05
CA GLY A 145 -3.67 2.14 9.22
C GLY A 145 -2.48 2.00 8.27
N ASN A 146 -2.10 0.75 7.97
CA ASN A 146 -0.95 0.46 7.12
C ASN A 146 -1.24 0.78 5.65
N ILE A 147 -0.20 1.16 4.91
CA ILE A 147 -0.23 1.24 3.44
C ILE A 147 0.26 -0.10 2.89
N TRP A 148 -0.65 -0.87 2.30
CA TRP A 148 -0.36 -2.19 1.74
C TRP A 148 0.03 -2.07 0.26
N LEU A 149 0.84 -3.02 -0.23
CA LEU A 149 1.13 -3.15 -1.66
C LEU A 149 0.01 -3.89 -2.42
N ASP A 150 -0.83 -4.61 -1.68
CA ASP A 150 -1.97 -5.32 -2.22
C ASP A 150 -3.09 -4.33 -2.60
N PRO A 151 -3.54 -4.30 -3.87
CA PRO A 151 -4.57 -3.35 -4.32
C PRO A 151 -5.94 -3.55 -3.65
N GLU A 152 -6.23 -4.73 -3.11
CA GLU A 152 -7.49 -5.01 -2.40
C GLU A 152 -7.46 -4.49 -0.95
N LEU A 153 -6.26 -4.39 -0.35
CA LEU A 153 -6.08 -3.86 1.01
C LEU A 153 -5.81 -2.35 0.99
N THR A 154 -5.16 -1.84 -0.05
CA THR A 154 -4.95 -0.41 -0.28
C THR A 154 -5.10 -0.16 -1.77
N SER A 155 -6.19 0.50 -2.16
CA SER A 155 -6.45 0.83 -3.56
C SER A 155 -5.24 1.56 -4.16
N PRO A 156 -4.91 1.34 -5.46
CA PRO A 156 -3.84 2.08 -6.12
C PRO A 156 -4.00 3.60 -5.99
N TYR A 157 -5.25 4.08 -5.91
CA TYR A 157 -5.55 5.48 -5.65
C TYR A 157 -5.11 5.92 -4.25
N LYS A 158 -5.48 5.20 -3.17
CA LYS A 158 -5.01 5.50 -1.81
C LYS A 158 -3.49 5.42 -1.72
N PHE A 159 -2.89 4.43 -2.38
CA PHE A 159 -1.44 4.29 -2.45
C PHE A 159 -0.79 5.53 -3.08
N TYR A 160 -1.26 5.96 -4.26
CA TYR A 160 -0.79 7.17 -4.91
C TYR A 160 -1.01 8.43 -4.06
N GLN A 161 -2.20 8.59 -3.48
CA GLN A 161 -2.54 9.72 -2.62
C GLN A 161 -1.67 9.77 -1.36
N PHE A 162 -1.26 8.63 -0.79
CA PHE A 162 -0.33 8.60 0.33
C PHE A 162 0.99 9.31 -0.01
N TRP A 163 1.54 9.08 -1.20
CA TRP A 163 2.77 9.74 -1.68
C TRP A 163 2.54 11.20 -2.04
N ILE A 164 1.40 11.52 -2.67
CA ILE A 164 1.01 12.91 -2.96
C ILE A 164 0.81 13.75 -1.70
N ASN A 165 0.44 13.13 -0.59
CA ASN A 165 0.18 13.81 0.67
C ASN A 165 1.36 13.72 1.66
N CYS A 166 2.54 13.28 1.23
CA CYS A 166 3.72 13.27 2.10
C CYS A 166 4.11 14.70 2.50
N ASP A 167 4.82 14.85 3.63
CA ASP A 167 5.35 16.14 4.03
C ASP A 167 6.45 16.60 3.06
N ASP A 168 6.52 17.90 2.79
CA ASP A 168 7.58 18.50 1.97
C ASP A 168 8.97 18.25 2.58
N ALA A 169 9.05 18.19 3.91
CA ALA A 169 10.30 17.93 4.63
C ALA A 169 10.83 16.50 4.42
N ASP A 170 9.95 15.55 4.07
CA ASP A 170 10.33 14.15 3.86
C ASP A 170 10.78 13.86 2.42
N LEU A 171 10.38 14.71 1.46
CA LEU A 171 10.59 14.51 0.03
C LEU A 171 12.04 14.20 -0.36
N PRO A 172 13.07 14.95 0.10
CA PRO A 172 14.45 14.66 -0.26
C PRO A 172 14.89 13.24 0.14
N SER A 173 14.40 12.74 1.28
CA SER A 173 14.71 11.38 1.72
C SER A 173 13.94 10.36 0.91
N PHE A 174 12.65 10.59 0.66
CA PHE A 174 11.79 9.64 -0.03
C PHE A 174 12.19 9.45 -1.49
N ILE A 175 12.51 10.53 -2.21
CA ILE A 175 12.95 10.41 -3.60
C ILE A 175 14.25 9.60 -3.70
N ARG A 176 15.18 9.75 -2.74
CA ARG A 176 16.44 8.99 -2.71
C ARG A 176 16.25 7.51 -2.37
N TYR A 177 15.25 7.17 -1.57
CA TYR A 177 15.05 5.79 -1.10
C TYR A 177 14.10 4.99 -2.00
N PHE A 178 13.10 5.64 -2.58
CA PHE A 178 12.02 4.95 -3.26
C PHE A 178 12.08 5.05 -4.78
N THR A 179 12.95 5.88 -5.36
CA THR A 179 13.19 5.89 -6.80
C THR A 179 14.38 5.01 -7.19
N LEU A 180 14.42 4.58 -8.45
CA LEU A 180 15.59 3.91 -9.05
C LEU A 180 16.47 4.90 -9.85
N LYS A 181 16.22 6.20 -9.71
CA LYS A 181 17.01 7.25 -10.34
C LYS A 181 18.44 7.24 -9.80
N SER A 182 19.40 7.57 -10.66
CA SER A 182 20.78 7.77 -10.22
C SER A 182 20.86 8.95 -9.24
N ARG A 183 21.94 9.00 -8.46
CA ARG A 183 22.18 10.11 -7.54
C ARG A 183 22.12 11.47 -8.26
N GLU A 184 22.75 11.56 -9.41
CA GLU A 184 22.81 12.77 -10.23
C GLU A 184 21.43 13.17 -10.74
N GLN A 185 20.60 12.19 -11.12
CA GLN A 185 19.22 12.42 -11.52
C GLN A 185 18.40 12.95 -10.35
N VAL A 186 18.46 12.31 -9.18
CA VAL A 186 17.75 12.77 -7.98
C VAL A 186 18.16 14.20 -7.59
N GLU A 187 19.46 14.49 -7.56
CA GLU A 187 19.98 15.84 -7.25
C GLU A 187 19.62 16.88 -8.32
N ALA A 188 19.36 16.46 -9.57
CA ALA A 188 18.83 17.35 -10.59
C ALA A 188 17.35 17.68 -10.36
N GLU A 189 16.51 16.67 -10.09
CA GLU A 189 15.08 16.82 -9.80
C GLU A 189 14.86 17.71 -8.57
N GLU A 190 15.61 17.47 -7.49
CA GLU A 190 15.56 18.29 -6.27
C GLU A 190 15.87 19.77 -6.54
N ARG A 191 16.85 20.05 -7.42
CA ARG A 191 17.21 21.43 -7.79
C ARG A 191 16.18 22.07 -8.70
N GLU A 192 15.70 21.34 -9.71
CA GLU A 192 14.69 21.82 -10.65
C GLU A 192 13.38 22.18 -9.94
N HIS A 193 13.00 21.39 -8.93
CA HIS A 193 11.74 21.53 -8.23
C HIS A 193 11.85 22.09 -6.82
N ALA A 194 12.97 22.74 -6.46
CA ALA A 194 13.18 23.33 -5.14
C ALA A 194 12.07 24.32 -4.72
N GLY A 195 11.44 25.00 -5.69
CA GLY A 195 10.29 25.90 -5.47
C GLY A 195 8.91 25.28 -5.76
N ASN A 196 8.85 24.00 -6.13
CA ASN A 196 7.61 23.29 -6.47
C ASN A 196 7.61 21.86 -5.92
N PRO A 197 7.45 21.68 -4.59
CA PRO A 197 7.39 20.35 -3.96
C PRO A 197 6.32 19.45 -4.57
N GLN A 198 5.21 20.04 -5.06
CA GLN A 198 4.13 19.28 -5.69
C GLN A 198 4.57 18.54 -6.96
N ALA A 199 5.54 19.07 -7.70
CA ALA A 199 6.11 18.37 -8.85
C ALA A 199 6.89 17.12 -8.41
N LEU A 200 7.73 17.24 -7.38
CA LEU A 200 8.48 16.11 -6.81
C LEU A 200 7.54 15.04 -6.22
N LYS A 201 6.48 15.46 -5.53
CA LYS A 201 5.45 14.53 -5.02
C LYS A 201 4.82 13.73 -6.14
N ARG A 202 4.45 14.38 -7.25
CA ARG A 202 3.86 13.70 -8.42
C ARG A 202 4.83 12.72 -9.05
N LEU A 203 6.09 13.12 -9.23
CA LEU A 203 7.13 12.25 -9.76
C LEU A 203 7.34 11.01 -8.88
N LEU A 204 7.49 11.21 -7.57
CA LEU A 204 7.65 10.12 -6.61
C LEU A 204 6.43 9.18 -6.64
N ALA A 205 5.22 9.75 -6.55
CA ALA A 205 3.97 9.01 -6.52
C ALA A 205 3.75 8.24 -7.82
N GLU A 206 4.06 8.82 -8.98
CA GLU A 206 4.02 8.15 -10.27
C GLU A 206 4.96 6.96 -10.32
N GLU A 207 6.25 7.18 -10.05
CA GLU A 207 7.27 6.15 -10.19
C GLU A 207 6.96 4.92 -9.32
N ILE A 208 6.60 5.15 -8.05
CA ILE A 208 6.31 4.04 -7.14
C ILE A 208 4.96 3.38 -7.42
N THR A 209 3.94 4.13 -7.85
CA THR A 209 2.64 3.53 -8.19
C THR A 209 2.75 2.68 -9.45
N ARG A 210 3.44 3.15 -10.49
CA ARG A 210 3.71 2.33 -11.70
C ARG A 210 4.49 1.08 -11.36
N ARG A 211 5.53 1.18 -10.52
CA ARG A 211 6.36 0.02 -10.16
C ARG A 211 5.62 -1.03 -9.32
N VAL A 212 4.70 -0.62 -8.45
CA VAL A 212 3.96 -1.54 -7.57
C VAL A 212 2.69 -2.08 -8.24
N HIS A 213 1.94 -1.22 -8.92
CA HIS A 213 0.60 -1.53 -9.44
C HIS A 213 0.50 -1.58 -10.97
N GLY A 214 1.54 -1.17 -11.70
CA GLY A 214 1.57 -1.15 -13.16
C GLY A 214 1.02 0.14 -13.78
N ASP A 215 1.25 0.28 -15.09
CA ASP A 215 0.88 1.49 -15.84
C ASP A 215 -0.64 1.68 -15.94
N GLU A 216 -1.39 0.60 -16.18
CA GLU A 216 -2.85 0.65 -16.28
C GLU A 216 -3.50 1.15 -14.98
N ALA A 217 -2.98 0.68 -13.84
CA ALA A 217 -3.46 1.11 -12.53
C ALA A 217 -3.13 2.59 -12.28
N TYR A 218 -1.92 3.04 -12.65
CA TYR A 218 -1.55 4.45 -12.54
C TYR A 218 -2.43 5.35 -13.43
N ASP A 219 -2.71 4.95 -14.66
CA ASP A 219 -3.60 5.70 -15.56
C ASP A 219 -5.02 5.80 -14.99
N ALA A 220 -5.53 4.71 -14.39
CA ALA A 220 -6.81 4.72 -13.69
C ALA A 220 -6.79 5.68 -12.49
N VAL A 221 -5.71 5.69 -11.71
CA VAL A 221 -5.53 6.63 -10.59
C VAL A 221 -5.58 8.09 -11.04
N LEU A 222 -4.94 8.42 -12.16
CA LEU A 222 -5.00 9.76 -12.74
C LEU A 222 -6.42 10.12 -13.16
N ARG A 223 -7.15 9.20 -13.80
CA ARG A 223 -8.54 9.45 -14.22
C ARG A 223 -9.48 9.64 -13.02
N VAL A 224 -9.32 8.84 -11.97
CA VAL A 224 -10.06 9.02 -10.70
C VAL A 224 -9.73 10.37 -10.05
N SER A 225 -8.44 10.72 -9.97
CA SER A 225 -7.99 12.00 -9.41
C SER A 225 -8.55 13.19 -10.21
N GLU A 226 -8.57 13.09 -11.53
CA GLU A 226 -9.15 14.09 -12.43
C GLU A 226 -10.65 14.28 -12.16
N LEU A 227 -11.43 13.20 -12.02
CA LEU A 227 -12.86 13.30 -11.67
C LEU A 227 -13.08 14.03 -10.33
N LEU A 228 -12.25 13.71 -9.34
CA LEU A 228 -12.40 14.14 -7.96
C LEU A 228 -11.85 15.54 -7.70
N PHE A 229 -10.84 16.00 -8.44
CA PHE A 229 -10.21 17.29 -8.16
C PHE A 229 -10.24 18.28 -9.32
N ASN A 230 -10.41 17.85 -10.58
CA ASN A 230 -10.55 18.80 -11.68
C ASN A 230 -11.98 19.32 -11.78
N PRO A 231 -12.23 20.63 -11.57
CA PRO A 231 -13.57 21.21 -11.72
C PRO A 231 -14.10 21.19 -13.17
N ARG A 232 -13.25 20.89 -14.15
CA ARG A 232 -13.62 20.78 -15.57
C ARG A 232 -14.03 19.36 -15.97
N ALA A 233 -13.86 18.36 -15.11
CA ALA A 233 -14.32 17.00 -15.37
C ALA A 233 -15.85 17.00 -15.57
N ASN A 234 -16.28 16.65 -16.78
CA ASN A 234 -17.66 16.76 -17.24
C ASN A 234 -18.38 15.40 -17.28
N ALA A 235 -19.63 15.40 -17.73
CA ALA A 235 -20.45 14.18 -17.81
C ALA A 235 -19.86 13.15 -18.80
N GLU A 236 -19.20 13.59 -19.87
CA GLU A 236 -18.56 12.69 -20.84
C GLU A 236 -17.36 11.96 -20.21
N PHE A 237 -16.51 12.70 -19.50
CA PHE A 237 -15.38 12.12 -18.76
C PHE A 237 -15.86 11.07 -17.74
N LEU A 238 -16.90 11.40 -16.96
CA LEU A 238 -17.49 10.47 -15.99
C LEU A 238 -18.03 9.20 -16.65
N LYS A 239 -18.70 9.33 -17.81
CA LYS A 239 -19.20 8.17 -18.59
C LYS A 239 -18.08 7.33 -19.18
N GLY A 240 -16.91 7.92 -19.43
CA GLY A 240 -15.73 7.22 -19.95
C GLY A 240 -14.96 6.40 -18.91
N LEU A 241 -15.22 6.58 -17.61
CA LEU A 241 -14.64 5.74 -16.57
C LEU A 241 -15.21 4.33 -16.63
N SER A 242 -14.38 3.33 -16.36
CA SER A 242 -14.77 1.92 -16.23
C SER A 242 -15.49 1.63 -14.90
N GLU A 243 -16.13 0.46 -14.81
CA GLU A 243 -16.79 0.01 -13.58
C GLU A 243 -15.83 -0.08 -12.38
N SER A 244 -14.60 -0.56 -12.60
CA SER A 244 -13.57 -0.67 -11.55
C SER A 244 -13.10 0.70 -11.06
N GLU A 245 -13.03 1.70 -11.94
CA GLU A 245 -12.70 3.07 -11.56
C GLU A 245 -13.80 3.74 -10.75
N LEU A 246 -15.07 3.54 -11.13
CA LEU A 246 -16.21 4.02 -10.34
C LEU A 246 -16.31 3.30 -9.00
N SER A 247 -15.98 2.01 -8.97
CA SER A 247 -15.86 1.24 -7.72
C SER A 247 -14.76 1.80 -6.83
N THR A 248 -13.61 2.18 -7.42
CA THR A 248 -12.54 2.89 -6.71
C THR A 248 -13.09 4.20 -6.15
N VAL A 249 -13.72 5.05 -6.97
CA VAL A 249 -14.35 6.31 -6.51
C VAL A 249 -15.27 6.07 -5.31
N ALA A 250 -16.09 5.01 -5.32
CA ALA A 250 -16.97 4.65 -4.20
C ALA A 250 -16.26 4.25 -2.91
N GLY A 251 -15.05 3.70 -3.00
CA GLY A 251 -14.19 3.45 -1.84
C GLY A 251 -13.50 4.70 -1.28
N GLU A 252 -13.45 5.80 -2.05
CA GLU A 252 -12.67 7.00 -1.72
C GLU A 252 -13.51 8.20 -1.28
N ILE A 253 -14.76 8.31 -1.74
CA ILE A 253 -15.68 9.39 -1.35
C ILE A 253 -16.88 8.82 -0.58
N PRO A 254 -17.64 9.64 0.16
CA PRO A 254 -18.85 9.16 0.83
C PRO A 254 -19.80 8.52 -0.17
N HIS A 255 -20.15 7.25 0.07
CA HIS A 255 -21.02 6.46 -0.78
C HIS A 255 -22.28 6.05 -0.05
N PHE A 256 -23.35 5.80 -0.81
CA PHE A 256 -24.61 5.30 -0.28
C PHE A 256 -25.16 4.21 -1.19
N THR A 257 -25.86 3.24 -0.61
CA THR A 257 -26.57 2.21 -1.38
C THR A 257 -28.03 2.59 -1.52
N VAL A 258 -28.59 2.45 -2.72
CA VAL A 258 -30.00 2.71 -3.00
C VAL A 258 -30.61 1.54 -3.80
N SER A 259 -31.90 1.29 -3.61
CA SER A 259 -32.59 0.18 -4.26
C SER A 259 -32.73 0.38 -5.78
N ALA A 260 -32.50 -0.68 -6.55
CA ALA A 260 -32.74 -0.70 -7.98
C ALA A 260 -34.21 -0.42 -8.35
N ASP A 261 -35.16 -0.89 -7.55
CA ASP A 261 -36.59 -0.66 -7.80
C ASP A 261 -36.96 0.82 -7.63
N LEU A 262 -36.35 1.49 -6.64
CA LEU A 262 -36.51 2.93 -6.43
C LEU A 262 -36.02 3.73 -7.64
N VAL A 263 -34.83 3.40 -8.16
CA VAL A 263 -34.26 4.09 -9.34
C VAL A 263 -35.05 3.78 -10.60
N LYS A 264 -35.48 2.53 -10.80
CA LYS A 264 -36.32 2.14 -11.94
C LYS A 264 -37.68 2.86 -11.95
N ALA A 265 -38.25 3.14 -10.78
CA ALA A 265 -39.51 3.85 -10.65
C ALA A 265 -39.41 5.35 -10.98
N GLY A 266 -38.20 5.91 -11.11
CA GLY A 266 -37.97 7.34 -11.31
C GLY A 266 -38.12 8.10 -9.99
N VAL A 267 -37.04 8.20 -9.23
CA VAL A 267 -37.05 8.86 -7.91
C VAL A 267 -36.81 10.37 -8.05
N PRO A 268 -37.63 11.24 -7.45
CA PRO A 268 -37.35 12.67 -7.41
C PRO A 268 -35.97 12.96 -6.79
N VAL A 269 -35.15 13.77 -7.45
CA VAL A 269 -33.77 14.08 -6.98
C VAL A 269 -33.81 14.61 -5.54
N ILE A 270 -34.81 15.44 -5.22
CA ILE A 270 -35.02 16.00 -3.89
C ILE A 270 -35.13 14.90 -2.81
N ASP A 271 -35.88 13.84 -3.10
CA ASP A 271 -36.12 12.73 -2.18
C ASP A 271 -34.91 11.81 -2.13
N LEU A 272 -34.25 11.60 -3.28
CA LEU A 272 -33.01 10.83 -3.38
C LEU A 272 -31.92 11.39 -2.46
N ILE A 273 -31.67 12.70 -2.51
CA ILE A 273 -30.60 13.33 -1.72
C ILE A 273 -30.95 13.58 -0.25
N SER A 274 -32.24 13.61 0.12
CA SER A 274 -32.65 13.85 1.52
C SER A 274 -33.10 12.59 2.26
N GLU A 275 -34.06 11.84 1.71
CA GLU A 275 -34.71 10.73 2.43
C GLU A 275 -33.98 9.41 2.23
N HIS A 276 -33.44 9.17 1.02
CA HIS A 276 -32.84 7.88 0.67
C HIS A 276 -31.34 7.78 0.92
N THR A 277 -30.64 8.92 0.90
CA THR A 277 -29.17 8.96 1.07
C THR A 277 -28.73 9.82 2.26
N GLY A 278 -29.57 10.75 2.73
CA GLY A 278 -29.20 11.67 3.80
C GLY A 278 -28.04 12.61 3.45
N ILE A 279 -27.72 12.79 2.17
CA ILE A 279 -26.70 13.75 1.68
C ILE A 279 -27.00 15.17 2.19
N VAL A 280 -28.28 15.51 2.32
CA VAL A 280 -28.75 16.72 3.01
C VAL A 280 -29.73 16.34 4.11
N LYS A 281 -29.85 17.18 5.15
CA LYS A 281 -30.57 16.83 6.39
C LYS A 281 -32.09 16.86 6.25
N SER A 282 -32.62 17.48 5.19
CA SER A 282 -34.07 17.61 4.98
C SER A 282 -34.41 17.98 3.54
N LYS A 283 -35.67 17.74 3.13
CA LYS A 283 -36.22 18.23 1.85
C LYS A 283 -36.11 19.74 1.69
N GLY A 284 -36.23 20.51 2.78
CA GLY A 284 -36.08 21.97 2.74
C GLY A 284 -34.66 22.42 2.40
N GLU A 285 -33.65 21.66 2.85
CA GLU A 285 -32.26 21.86 2.46
C GLU A 285 -32.00 21.44 1.01
N ALA A 286 -32.55 20.28 0.60
CA ALA A 286 -32.50 19.82 -0.79
C ALA A 286 -33.06 20.87 -1.78
N ARG A 287 -34.23 21.45 -1.48
CA ARG A 287 -34.82 22.52 -2.33
C ARG A 287 -33.90 23.72 -2.48
N ARG A 288 -33.33 24.20 -1.36
CA ARG A 288 -32.40 25.35 -1.38
C ARG A 288 -31.15 25.02 -2.19
N ALA A 289 -30.61 23.81 -2.08
CA ALA A 289 -29.45 23.39 -2.83
C ALA A 289 -29.71 23.31 -4.35
N ILE A 290 -30.86 22.74 -4.75
CA ILE A 290 -31.26 22.66 -6.17
C ILE A 290 -31.52 24.05 -6.75
N GLN A 291 -32.31 24.89 -6.06
CA GLN A 291 -32.58 26.27 -6.50
C GLN A 291 -31.31 27.12 -6.57
N GLY A 292 -30.34 26.86 -5.69
CA GLY A 292 -29.02 27.47 -5.71
C GLY A 292 -28.06 26.91 -6.77
N LYS A 293 -28.53 26.01 -7.66
CA LYS A 293 -27.73 25.30 -8.67
C LYS A 293 -26.51 24.56 -8.10
N ALA A 294 -26.59 24.14 -6.84
CA ALA A 294 -25.52 23.43 -6.17
C ALA A 294 -25.50 21.94 -6.55
N VAL A 295 -26.68 21.35 -6.82
CA VAL A 295 -26.82 19.91 -7.05
C VAL A 295 -26.56 19.53 -8.51
N SER A 296 -25.79 18.47 -8.73
CA SER A 296 -25.65 17.81 -10.04
C SER A 296 -25.79 16.29 -9.90
N VAL A 297 -26.42 15.66 -10.90
CA VAL A 297 -26.48 14.21 -11.11
C VAL A 297 -25.60 13.88 -12.30
N ASN A 298 -24.62 12.99 -12.13
CA ASN A 298 -23.63 12.62 -13.15
C ASN A 298 -23.00 13.84 -13.86
N LYS A 299 -22.59 14.85 -13.08
CA LYS A 299 -22.04 16.14 -13.55
C LYS A 299 -23.02 17.03 -14.33
N VAL A 300 -24.28 16.63 -14.49
CA VAL A 300 -25.34 17.45 -15.11
C VAL A 300 -26.09 18.20 -14.01
N LYS A 301 -26.26 19.52 -14.16
CA LYS A 301 -26.95 20.35 -13.17
C LYS A 301 -28.44 20.02 -13.16
N VAL A 302 -28.97 19.92 -11.94
CA VAL A 302 -30.40 19.73 -11.71
C VAL A 302 -31.08 21.09 -11.83
N GLU A 303 -31.99 21.23 -12.80
CA GLU A 303 -32.59 22.52 -13.14
C GLU A 303 -34.00 22.70 -12.55
N SER A 304 -34.66 21.61 -12.17
CA SER A 304 -36.01 21.62 -11.61
C SER A 304 -36.13 20.81 -10.32
N LEU A 305 -37.05 21.21 -9.44
CA LEU A 305 -37.41 20.45 -8.24
C LEU A 305 -38.19 19.17 -8.57
N GLU A 306 -38.73 19.08 -9.77
CA GLU A 306 -39.51 17.93 -10.27
C GLU A 306 -38.63 16.91 -11.01
N GLU A 307 -37.33 17.19 -11.16
CA GLU A 307 -36.40 16.32 -11.86
C GLU A 307 -36.25 14.98 -11.13
N THR A 308 -36.32 13.89 -11.90
CA THR A 308 -36.24 12.52 -11.40
C THR A 308 -35.00 11.82 -11.92
N VAL A 309 -34.44 10.92 -11.13
CA VAL A 309 -33.34 10.03 -11.52
C VAL A 309 -33.92 8.65 -11.85
N GLY A 310 -33.73 8.22 -13.09
CA GLY A 310 -34.17 6.93 -13.61
C GLY A 310 -33.01 5.99 -13.94
N ALA A 311 -33.34 4.84 -14.53
CA ALA A 311 -32.35 3.84 -14.97
C ALA A 311 -31.41 4.37 -16.07
N ASP A 312 -31.80 5.42 -16.79
CA ASP A 312 -31.00 6.12 -17.81
C ASP A 312 -29.82 6.90 -17.20
N ALA A 313 -29.86 7.20 -15.91
CA ALA A 313 -28.77 7.81 -15.17
C ALA A 313 -27.74 6.78 -14.64
N LEU A 314 -27.96 5.47 -14.82
CA LEU A 314 -27.04 4.46 -14.32
C LEU A 314 -25.76 4.39 -15.16
N LEU A 315 -24.63 4.68 -14.53
CA LEU A 315 -23.30 4.42 -15.08
C LEU A 315 -22.97 2.94 -14.85
N HIS A 316 -22.64 2.22 -15.94
CA HIS A 316 -22.42 0.76 -15.92
C HIS A 316 -23.57 -0.02 -15.25
N GLY A 317 -24.80 0.50 -15.33
CA GLY A 317 -25.97 -0.13 -14.72
C GLY A 317 -26.00 -0.10 -13.19
N LYS A 318 -25.04 0.54 -12.53
CA LYS A 318 -24.82 0.40 -11.08
C LYS A 318 -24.56 1.71 -10.33
N PHE A 319 -23.94 2.71 -10.94
CA PHE A 319 -23.47 3.89 -10.22
C PHE A 319 -24.18 5.18 -10.63
N ILE A 320 -24.40 6.08 -9.67
CA ILE A 320 -24.88 7.46 -9.91
C ILE A 320 -24.00 8.41 -9.09
N MET A 321 -23.36 9.38 -9.74
CA MET A 321 -22.59 10.41 -9.03
C MET A 321 -23.50 11.59 -8.66
N ILE A 322 -23.46 12.01 -7.40
CA ILE A 322 -24.15 13.20 -6.91
C ILE A 322 -23.12 14.21 -6.42
N GLU A 323 -23.27 15.48 -6.79
CA GLU A 323 -22.48 16.57 -6.21
C GLU A 323 -23.40 17.60 -5.58
N ASN A 324 -23.00 18.13 -4.42
CA ASN A 324 -23.67 19.24 -3.76
C ASN A 324 -22.65 20.37 -3.53
N GLY A 325 -22.54 21.25 -4.52
CA GLY A 325 -21.49 22.25 -4.61
C GLY A 325 -20.16 21.65 -5.11
N LYS A 326 -19.06 22.40 -4.97
CA LYS A 326 -17.76 22.01 -5.55
C LYS A 326 -16.99 20.97 -4.73
N LYS A 327 -17.23 20.91 -3.42
CA LYS A 327 -16.46 20.10 -2.47
C LYS A 327 -17.14 18.78 -2.09
N ASN A 328 -18.48 18.75 -2.05
CA ASN A 328 -19.21 17.57 -1.61
C ASN A 328 -19.56 16.73 -2.83
N LYS A 329 -18.85 15.62 -2.99
CA LYS A 329 -19.04 14.63 -4.03
C LYS A 329 -19.42 13.31 -3.37
N PHE A 330 -20.40 12.64 -3.97
CA PHE A 330 -20.97 11.39 -3.48
C PHE A 330 -21.14 10.45 -4.64
N ILE A 331 -21.14 9.15 -4.36
CA ILE A 331 -21.51 8.14 -5.34
C ILE A 331 -22.53 7.19 -4.73
N LEU A 332 -23.57 6.92 -5.50
CA LEU A 332 -24.62 5.99 -5.14
C LEU A 332 -24.36 4.67 -5.86
N THR A 333 -24.40 3.57 -5.12
CA THR A 333 -24.40 2.22 -5.67
C THR A 333 -25.83 1.72 -5.67
N VAL A 334 -26.29 1.22 -6.81
CA VAL A 334 -27.64 0.72 -7.00
C VAL A 334 -27.62 -0.81 -6.90
N GLU A 335 -28.43 -1.35 -5.99
CA GLU A 335 -28.51 -2.79 -5.67
C GLU A 335 -29.93 -3.34 -5.79
#